data_AF-A0A6G0QUD6-F1
#
_entry.id   AF-A0A6G0QUD6-F1
#
_cell.length_a   1.000
_cell.length_b   1.000
_cell.length_c   1.000
_cell.angle_alpha   90.00
_cell.angle_beta   90.00
_cell.angle_gamma   90.00
#
_symmetry.space_group_name_H-M   'P 1'
#
loop_
_entity.id
_entity.type
_entity.pdbx_description
1 polymer ?
#
loop_
_entity_poly.entity_id
_entity_poly.type
_entity_poly.pdbx_seq_one_letter_code
_entity_poly.pdbx_strand_id
1 'polypeptide(L)'
;MTTNSKPARKRRRLLKEQVSPSSSGGKRSRKSSPSSRGSGINKKTRRDSQSPGQGAERPPKFALKTMTPADTYAEEPGDGSTWRHFGIMVQRYSSQSLGFPNYTPARIENKDIYARWDPCEYLDLLDTRPWEAMWENRVDTLVFFCYRDLTPDMIRGLSWIINFMERWMREYWERGHWVTMTIVFYFRQDPRFLALTEKRQKEVLNLFNDRKARSTAFNKTKEELICKLRKLHGYDDEIWFEAGLWVVPENPCDWIWRHPAQQISLQDRLEELDILEPARTQWATRSSDTCFLEVAPSDLRDQVLTKHERAENRLPEPTPASASDVACR
;
A
#
# COMPACT_ATOMS: atom_id res chain seq x y z
N MET A 1 25.42 57.37 -11.04
CA MET A 1 25.90 55.99 -10.85
C MET A 1 24.69 55.09 -10.71
N THR A 2 24.39 54.37 -11.79
CA THR A 2 23.23 53.50 -11.97
C THR A 2 23.59 52.08 -11.55
N THR A 3 22.98 51.55 -10.49
CA THR A 3 23.11 50.13 -10.13
C THR A 3 21.91 49.36 -10.66
N ASN A 4 22.18 48.57 -11.71
CA ASN A 4 21.25 47.65 -12.35
C ASN A 4 20.72 46.60 -11.36
N SER A 5 19.42 46.64 -11.09
CA SER A 5 18.67 45.50 -10.55
C SER A 5 18.54 44.42 -11.63
N LYS A 6 19.04 43.21 -11.36
CA LYS A 6 18.76 42.04 -12.21
C LYS A 6 17.25 41.75 -12.18
N PRO A 7 16.59 41.51 -13.32
CA PRO A 7 15.17 41.20 -13.34
C PRO A 7 14.93 39.77 -12.82
N ALA A 8 13.82 39.59 -12.10
CA ALA A 8 13.31 38.30 -11.68
C ALA A 8 13.09 37.38 -12.89
N ARG A 9 13.58 36.14 -12.79
CA ARG A 9 13.52 35.13 -13.84
C ARG A 9 12.06 34.69 -14.00
N LYS A 10 11.41 35.14 -15.08
CA LYS A 10 10.04 34.71 -15.44
C LYS A 10 9.99 33.18 -15.57
N ARG A 11 9.16 32.51 -14.76
CA ARG A 11 8.79 31.10 -14.92
C ARG A 11 8.19 30.90 -16.31
N ARG A 12 8.76 29.98 -17.10
CA ARG A 12 8.46 29.84 -18.53
C ARG A 12 7.52 28.65 -18.76
N ARG A 13 6.35 28.94 -19.33
CA ARG A 13 5.43 27.99 -19.99
C ARG A 13 6.08 27.38 -21.23
N LEU A 14 5.97 26.07 -21.44
CA LEU A 14 6.19 25.43 -22.74
C LEU A 14 5.06 24.45 -23.06
N LEU A 15 4.64 24.49 -24.33
CA LEU A 15 3.45 23.90 -24.92
C LEU A 15 3.90 23.29 -26.27
N LYS A 16 3.51 22.03 -26.54
CA LYS A 16 3.49 21.23 -27.81
C LYS A 16 4.24 19.89 -27.70
N GLU A 17 3.89 18.79 -28.36
CA GLU A 17 2.73 18.25 -29.12
C GLU A 17 3.12 16.77 -29.45
N GLN A 18 2.26 15.78 -29.20
CA GLN A 18 1.55 14.92 -30.17
C GLN A 18 2.40 13.93 -31.00
N VAL A 19 2.21 12.62 -30.75
CA VAL A 19 1.88 11.62 -31.79
C VAL A 19 0.93 10.56 -31.18
N SER A 20 -0.22 10.37 -31.82
CA SER A 20 -1.21 9.30 -31.56
C SER A 20 -1.18 8.26 -32.72
N PRO A 21 -2.14 7.34 -32.88
CA PRO A 21 -2.01 5.91 -32.57
C PRO A 21 -2.16 5.01 -33.81
N SER A 22 -2.01 3.68 -33.67
CA SER A 22 -2.53 2.75 -34.67
C SER A 22 -3.13 1.48 -34.06
N SER A 23 -4.28 1.13 -34.64
CA SER A 23 -5.23 0.11 -34.26
C SER A 23 -5.11 -1.16 -35.09
N SER A 24 -5.80 -2.21 -34.62
CA SER A 24 -6.54 -3.22 -35.40
C SER A 24 -5.89 -4.59 -35.69
N GLY A 25 -6.53 -5.63 -35.13
CA GLY A 25 -7.30 -6.61 -35.92
C GLY A 25 -6.55 -7.76 -36.59
N GLY A 26 -6.81 -9.00 -36.16
CA GLY A 26 -6.47 -10.19 -36.96
C GLY A 26 -6.82 -11.54 -36.32
N LYS A 27 -8.09 -11.97 -36.41
CA LYS A 27 -8.49 -13.38 -36.29
C LYS A 27 -8.10 -14.15 -37.56
N ARG A 28 -7.54 -15.36 -37.44
CA ARG A 28 -7.63 -16.49 -38.40
C ARG A 28 -7.04 -17.74 -37.73
N SER A 29 -7.82 -18.75 -37.37
CA SER A 29 -8.41 -19.83 -38.20
C SER A 29 -7.53 -21.09 -38.20
N ARG A 30 -8.10 -22.17 -37.63
CA ARG A 30 -7.67 -23.57 -37.73
C ARG A 30 -7.64 -24.06 -39.19
N LYS A 31 -6.69 -24.94 -39.51
CA LYS A 31 -6.91 -26.11 -40.39
C LYS A 31 -5.85 -27.19 -40.14
N SER A 32 -6.35 -28.41 -40.02
CA SER A 32 -5.76 -29.73 -39.77
C SER A 32 -5.24 -30.38 -41.06
N SER A 33 -4.17 -31.20 -41.06
CA SER A 33 -4.13 -32.70 -41.03
C SER A 33 -2.88 -33.17 -41.84
N PRO A 34 -2.44 -34.47 -41.91
CA PRO A 34 -2.73 -35.68 -41.13
C PRO A 34 -1.50 -36.58 -40.72
N SER A 35 -1.78 -37.45 -39.73
CA SER A 35 -1.31 -38.84 -39.46
C SER A 35 0.11 -39.36 -39.73
N SER A 36 0.72 -39.95 -38.70
CA SER A 36 1.17 -41.36 -38.75
C SER A 36 1.15 -42.02 -37.36
N ARG A 37 0.88 -43.33 -37.36
CA ARG A 37 0.55 -44.20 -36.22
C ARG A 37 1.79 -44.62 -35.41
N GLY A 38 1.64 -44.75 -34.09
CA GLY A 38 2.59 -45.43 -33.22
C GLY A 38 1.97 -45.73 -31.85
N SER A 39 1.63 -46.99 -31.63
CA SER A 39 0.94 -47.53 -30.44
C SER A 39 1.89 -47.64 -29.24
N GLY A 40 1.41 -47.34 -28.02
CA GLY A 40 2.23 -47.46 -26.80
C GLY A 40 1.46 -47.15 -25.53
N ILE A 41 0.55 -48.05 -25.15
CA ILE A 41 -0.16 -48.04 -23.86
C ILE A 41 0.82 -48.46 -22.76
N ASN A 42 1.10 -47.59 -21.79
CA ASN A 42 1.71 -47.98 -20.51
C ASN A 42 0.90 -47.43 -19.35
N LYS A 43 -0.09 -48.22 -18.93
CA LYS A 43 -0.82 -48.10 -17.67
C LYS A 43 0.06 -48.71 -16.57
N LYS A 44 0.75 -47.90 -15.77
CA LYS A 44 1.40 -48.40 -14.54
C LYS A 44 0.41 -48.30 -13.38
N THR A 45 -0.08 -49.48 -13.02
CA THR A 45 -0.91 -49.83 -11.87
C THR A 45 -0.31 -49.35 -10.56
N ARG A 46 -1.13 -48.64 -9.78
CA ARG A 46 -0.86 -48.26 -8.39
C ARG A 46 -0.99 -49.53 -7.56
N ARG A 47 0.11 -50.03 -6.97
CA ARG A 47 0.05 -51.07 -5.94
C ARG A 47 -0.18 -50.40 -4.59
N ASP A 48 -1.27 -50.80 -3.95
CA ASP A 48 -1.53 -50.56 -2.54
C ASP A 48 -0.43 -51.19 -1.69
N SER A 49 0.04 -50.41 -0.72
CA SER A 49 0.86 -50.89 0.40
C SER A 49 0.36 -50.15 1.62
N GLN A 50 -0.73 -50.67 2.20
CA GLN A 50 -1.14 -50.31 3.55
C GLN A 50 -0.16 -50.96 4.52
N SER A 51 0.51 -50.14 5.33
CA SER A 51 1.05 -50.55 6.62
C SER A 51 0.65 -49.50 7.66
N PRO A 52 0.23 -49.91 8.86
CA PRO A 52 -0.42 -49.05 9.83
C PRO A 52 0.62 -48.23 10.59
N GLY A 53 0.89 -47.02 10.10
CA GLY A 53 1.63 -46.00 10.82
C GLY A 53 0.70 -45.24 11.75
N GLN A 54 1.09 -45.17 13.02
CA GLN A 54 0.45 -44.44 14.12
C GLN A 54 -0.19 -43.13 13.65
N GLY A 55 -1.40 -42.85 14.16
CA GLY A 55 -2.13 -41.61 13.92
C GLY A 55 -1.38 -40.41 14.49
N ALA A 56 -0.36 -39.95 13.78
CA ALA A 56 0.11 -38.58 13.91
C ALA A 56 -1.00 -37.71 13.31
N GLU A 57 -1.79 -37.08 14.17
CA GLU A 57 -2.67 -36.01 13.74
C GLU A 57 -1.84 -35.04 12.88
N ARG A 58 -2.26 -34.84 11.63
CA ARG A 58 -1.57 -33.89 10.76
C ARG A 58 -1.63 -32.53 11.46
N PRO A 59 -0.50 -31.84 11.65
CA PRO A 59 -0.51 -30.55 12.31
C PRO A 59 -1.47 -29.60 11.58
N PRO A 60 -2.09 -28.65 12.29
CA PRO A 60 -2.97 -27.65 11.69
C PRO A 60 -2.30 -26.99 10.47
N LYS A 61 -3.08 -26.65 9.44
CA LYS A 61 -2.56 -26.11 8.16
C LYS A 61 -1.71 -24.83 8.32
N PHE A 62 -1.86 -24.13 9.45
CA PHE A 62 -1.14 -22.91 9.82
C PHE A 62 -0.53 -23.03 11.24
N ALA A 63 -0.02 -24.22 11.58
CA ALA A 63 0.70 -24.39 12.84
C ALA A 63 1.90 -23.43 12.90
N LEU A 64 1.98 -22.66 13.98
CA LEU A 64 3.11 -21.77 14.22
C LEU A 64 4.38 -22.61 14.40
N LYS A 65 5.42 -22.28 13.63
CA LYS A 65 6.73 -22.92 13.75
C LYS A 65 7.41 -22.50 15.05
N THR A 66 8.38 -23.28 15.51
CA THR A 66 9.24 -22.85 16.62
C THR A 66 10.08 -21.66 16.19
N MET A 67 10.19 -20.67 17.08
CA MET A 67 11.02 -19.49 16.83
C MET A 67 12.49 -19.88 16.67
N THR A 68 13.15 -19.22 15.73
CA THR A 68 14.57 -19.36 15.43
C THR A 68 15.27 -18.00 15.58
N PRO A 69 16.61 -17.95 15.67
CA PRO A 69 17.33 -16.67 15.71
C PRO A 69 17.02 -15.74 14.52
N ALA A 70 16.77 -16.30 13.34
CA ALA A 70 16.42 -15.54 12.13
C ALA A 70 15.10 -14.76 12.26
N ASP A 71 14.24 -15.11 13.21
CA ASP A 71 12.96 -14.42 13.44
C ASP A 71 13.12 -13.06 14.14
N THR A 72 14.31 -12.73 14.64
CA THR A 72 14.54 -11.56 15.52
C THR A 72 14.95 -10.29 14.79
N TYR A 73 15.42 -10.41 13.54
CA TYR A 73 15.94 -9.27 12.75
C TYR A 73 15.39 -9.26 11.32
N ALA A 74 15.47 -8.08 10.70
CA ALA A 74 15.22 -7.88 9.28
C ALA A 74 16.57 -7.83 8.55
N GLU A 75 16.74 -8.65 7.51
CA GLU A 75 17.92 -8.55 6.65
C GLU A 75 17.77 -7.36 5.70
N GLU A 76 18.88 -6.66 5.46
CA GLU A 76 18.91 -5.67 4.38
C GLU A 76 18.85 -6.38 3.02
N PRO A 77 18.13 -5.81 2.04
CA PRO A 77 18.07 -6.37 0.71
C PRO A 77 19.44 -6.29 0.02
N GLY A 78 20.10 -7.44 -0.15
CA GLY A 78 21.31 -7.53 -0.98
C GLY A 78 21.03 -7.50 -2.48
N ASP A 79 22.02 -7.90 -3.28
CA ASP A 79 21.93 -7.97 -4.75
C ASP A 79 20.98 -9.07 -5.27
N GLY A 80 20.53 -9.97 -4.39
CA GLY A 80 19.62 -11.06 -4.70
C GLY A 80 18.17 -10.60 -4.92
N SER A 81 17.37 -11.51 -5.49
CA SER A 81 15.93 -11.30 -5.68
C SER A 81 15.10 -11.58 -4.41
N THR A 82 15.71 -12.18 -3.38
CA THR A 82 15.06 -12.60 -2.13
C THR A 82 15.97 -12.40 -0.92
N TRP A 83 15.39 -12.07 0.22
CA TRP A 83 16.05 -11.98 1.54
C TRP A 83 15.05 -12.35 2.64
N ARG A 84 15.46 -12.36 3.92
CA ARG A 84 14.54 -12.63 5.04
C ARG A 84 14.19 -11.38 5.84
N HIS A 85 12.91 -11.26 6.16
CA HIS A 85 12.41 -10.28 7.11
C HIS A 85 11.76 -11.04 8.27
N PHE A 86 12.33 -10.97 9.48
CA PHE A 86 11.87 -11.73 10.65
C PHE A 86 11.69 -13.22 10.35
N GLY A 87 12.64 -13.84 9.66
CA GLY A 87 12.59 -15.24 9.30
C GLY A 87 11.61 -15.59 8.17
N ILE A 88 10.81 -14.65 7.67
CA ILE A 88 9.97 -14.83 6.47
C ILE A 88 10.77 -14.45 5.23
N MET A 89 10.87 -15.36 4.26
CA MET A 89 11.45 -15.02 2.96
C MET A 89 10.55 -14.05 2.21
N VAL A 90 11.12 -12.91 1.81
CA VAL A 90 10.50 -11.91 0.95
C VAL A 90 11.21 -11.88 -0.40
N GLN A 91 10.51 -11.36 -1.41
CA GLN A 91 10.99 -11.21 -2.77
C GLN A 91 10.69 -9.81 -3.29
N ARG A 92 11.55 -9.30 -4.17
CA ARG A 92 11.39 -7.96 -4.75
C ARG A 92 10.19 -7.89 -5.70
N TYR A 93 9.42 -6.80 -5.63
CA TYR A 93 8.44 -6.42 -6.65
C TYR A 93 9.16 -5.90 -7.90
N SER A 94 8.67 -6.29 -9.07
CA SER A 94 9.17 -5.78 -10.36
C SER A 94 8.68 -4.36 -10.69
N SER A 95 7.54 -3.95 -10.13
CA SER A 95 6.90 -2.66 -10.42
C SER A 95 6.20 -2.13 -9.16
N GLN A 96 6.91 -1.31 -8.38
CA GLN A 96 6.35 -0.61 -7.23
C GLN A 96 6.39 0.89 -7.50
N SER A 97 5.41 1.61 -6.95
CA SER A 97 5.42 3.07 -6.96
C SER A 97 6.65 3.62 -6.22
N LEU A 98 7.26 4.66 -6.79
CA LEU A 98 8.46 5.26 -6.24
C LEU A 98 8.24 5.69 -4.77
N GLY A 99 9.24 5.44 -3.92
CA GLY A 99 9.20 5.82 -2.51
C GLY A 99 8.44 4.87 -1.59
N PHE A 100 7.92 3.74 -2.08
CA PHE A 100 7.35 2.69 -1.23
C PHE A 100 8.24 1.44 -1.19
N PRO A 101 8.13 0.61 -0.13
CA PRO A 101 8.79 -0.70 -0.09
C PRO A 101 8.42 -1.57 -1.29
N ASN A 102 9.45 -2.09 -1.95
CA ASN A 102 9.33 -2.84 -3.19
C ASN A 102 9.51 -4.35 -2.98
N TYR A 103 8.85 -4.92 -1.98
CA TYR A 103 8.89 -6.36 -1.72
C TYR A 103 7.57 -6.92 -1.23
N THR A 104 7.46 -8.25 -1.34
CA THR A 104 6.31 -9.04 -0.87
C THR A 104 6.82 -10.35 -0.29
N PRO A 105 6.10 -10.98 0.65
CA PRO A 105 6.46 -12.31 1.07
C PRO A 105 6.43 -13.32 -0.08
N ALA A 106 7.41 -14.21 -0.09
CA ALA A 106 7.44 -15.30 -1.04
C ALA A 106 6.22 -16.20 -0.83
N ARG A 107 5.55 -16.61 -1.91
CA ARG A 107 4.30 -17.40 -1.86
C ARG A 107 4.44 -18.69 -1.03
N ILE A 108 5.64 -19.27 -0.96
CA ILE A 108 5.93 -20.45 -0.16
C ILE A 108 5.78 -20.21 1.36
N GLU A 109 6.00 -18.97 1.81
CA GLU A 109 5.94 -18.54 3.22
C GLU A 109 4.54 -18.08 3.66
N ASN A 110 3.55 -18.06 2.76
CA ASN A 110 2.19 -17.63 3.09
C ASN A 110 1.63 -18.35 4.33
N LYS A 111 1.93 -19.65 4.49
CA LYS A 111 1.47 -20.41 5.66
C LYS A 111 2.02 -19.87 6.98
N ASP A 112 3.29 -19.47 6.98
CA ASP A 112 3.95 -18.96 8.17
C ASP A 112 3.44 -17.57 8.54
N ILE A 113 3.17 -16.73 7.55
CA ILE A 113 2.58 -15.40 7.74
C ILE A 113 1.18 -15.53 8.35
N TYR A 114 0.34 -16.41 7.78
CA TYR A 114 -0.98 -16.70 8.33
C TYR A 114 -0.93 -17.27 9.75
N ALA A 115 0.10 -18.06 10.06
CA ALA A 115 0.29 -18.61 11.40
C ALA A 115 0.67 -17.54 12.45
N ARG A 116 1.39 -16.50 12.04
CA ARG A 116 1.78 -15.37 12.92
C ARG A 116 0.66 -14.36 13.11
N TRP A 117 -0.22 -14.24 12.14
CA TRP A 117 -1.32 -13.27 12.20
C TRP A 117 -2.33 -13.64 13.29
N ASP A 118 -2.68 -12.65 14.11
CA ASP A 118 -3.71 -12.72 15.14
C ASP A 118 -4.85 -11.75 14.78
N PRO A 119 -6.05 -12.25 14.49
CA PRO A 119 -7.16 -11.40 14.09
C PRO A 119 -7.72 -10.55 15.23
N CYS A 120 -7.59 -10.96 16.49
CA CYS A 120 -8.09 -10.18 17.62
C CYS A 120 -7.15 -9.02 17.94
N GLU A 121 -5.85 -9.29 17.99
CA GLU A 121 -4.84 -8.25 18.20
C GLU A 121 -4.91 -7.18 17.10
N TYR A 122 -5.15 -7.60 15.85
CA TYR A 122 -5.36 -6.67 14.74
C TYR A 122 -6.65 -5.86 14.86
N LEU A 123 -7.76 -6.47 15.32
CA LEU A 123 -8.99 -5.72 15.58
C LEU A 123 -8.80 -4.68 16.68
N ASP A 124 -8.14 -5.06 17.78
CA ASP A 124 -7.85 -4.16 18.88
C ASP A 124 -6.95 -2.99 18.43
N LEU A 125 -5.99 -3.24 17.52
CA LEU A 125 -5.24 -2.17 16.87
C LEU A 125 -6.12 -1.25 16.01
N LEU A 126 -7.05 -1.80 15.22
CA LEU A 126 -7.94 -0.97 14.40
C LEU A 126 -8.89 -0.11 15.26
N ASP A 127 -9.26 -0.58 16.46
CA ASP A 127 -10.07 0.17 17.41
C ASP A 127 -9.35 1.42 17.95
N THR A 128 -8.01 1.46 17.91
CA THR A 128 -7.23 2.67 18.25
C THR A 128 -7.25 3.73 17.14
N ARG A 129 -7.79 3.39 15.97
CA ARG A 129 -7.94 4.29 14.81
C ARG A 129 -6.60 4.92 14.39
N PRO A 130 -5.55 4.14 14.12
CA PRO A 130 -4.20 4.66 13.84
C PRO A 130 -4.14 5.60 12.62
N TRP A 131 -5.10 5.49 11.71
CA TRP A 131 -5.24 6.41 10.58
C TRP A 131 -5.62 7.85 10.99
N GLU A 132 -6.25 8.05 12.14
CA GLU A 132 -6.55 9.40 12.65
C GLU A 132 -5.31 10.07 13.20
N ALA A 133 -4.51 9.35 13.98
CA ALA A 133 -3.19 9.82 14.38
C ALA A 133 -2.32 10.13 13.15
N MET A 134 -2.36 9.28 12.12
CA MET A 134 -1.70 9.52 10.84
C MET A 134 -2.22 10.80 10.13
N TRP A 135 -3.52 11.06 10.20
CA TRP A 135 -4.13 12.27 9.63
C TRP A 135 -3.73 13.55 10.39
N GLU A 136 -3.73 13.50 11.72
CA GLU A 136 -3.36 14.62 12.58
C GLU A 136 -1.89 15.02 12.43
N ASN A 137 -1.01 14.04 12.22
CA ASN A 137 0.45 14.24 12.10
C ASN A 137 0.94 14.43 10.64
N ARG A 138 0.02 14.48 9.67
CA ARG A 138 0.37 14.62 8.25
C ARG A 138 1.08 15.95 7.95
N VAL A 139 1.84 16.00 6.87
CA VAL A 139 2.27 17.28 6.29
C VAL A 139 1.05 18.08 5.82
N ASP A 140 0.89 19.29 6.34
CA ASP A 140 -0.26 20.16 6.08
C ASP A 140 0.13 21.43 5.30
N THR A 141 1.32 21.45 4.70
CA THR A 141 1.83 22.56 3.88
C THR A 141 2.30 22.05 2.53
N LEU A 142 2.16 22.88 1.49
CA LEU A 142 2.89 22.67 0.24
C LEU A 142 4.40 22.86 0.48
N VAL A 143 5.19 22.01 -0.16
CA VAL A 143 6.65 21.94 -0.03
C VAL A 143 7.33 22.43 -1.31
N PHE A 144 6.74 22.16 -2.48
CA PHE A 144 7.34 22.47 -3.78
C PHE A 144 6.55 23.55 -4.54
N PHE A 145 5.22 23.53 -4.44
CA PHE A 145 4.30 24.43 -5.12
C PHE A 145 3.91 25.59 -4.21
N CYS A 146 3.79 26.78 -4.80
CA CYS A 146 3.33 27.98 -4.09
C CYS A 146 1.94 28.39 -4.59
N TYR A 147 1.02 28.69 -3.68
CA TYR A 147 -0.34 29.14 -3.98
C TYR A 147 -0.40 30.32 -4.94
N ARG A 148 0.57 31.23 -4.85
CA ARG A 148 0.64 32.42 -5.70
C ARG A 148 0.82 32.06 -7.18
N ASP A 149 1.32 30.87 -7.45
CA ASP A 149 1.57 30.34 -8.79
C ASP A 149 0.50 29.32 -9.22
N LEU A 150 -0.36 28.88 -8.31
CA LEU A 150 -1.48 27.99 -8.60
C LEU A 150 -2.67 28.78 -9.16
N THR A 151 -3.39 28.14 -10.09
CA THR A 151 -4.64 28.69 -10.59
C THR A 151 -5.75 28.55 -9.53
N PRO A 152 -6.79 29.41 -9.55
CA PRO A 152 -7.94 29.24 -8.65
C PRO A 152 -8.61 27.87 -8.78
N ASP A 153 -8.60 27.30 -9.98
CA ASP A 153 -9.11 25.94 -10.24
C ASP A 153 -8.28 24.87 -9.53
N MET A 154 -6.94 24.97 -9.55
CA MET A 154 -6.11 24.01 -8.82
C MET A 154 -6.17 24.18 -7.32
N ILE A 155 -6.31 25.40 -6.80
CA ILE A 155 -6.55 25.62 -5.37
C ILE A 155 -7.83 24.88 -4.94
N ARG A 156 -8.90 24.97 -5.74
CA ARG A 156 -10.12 24.18 -5.52
C ARG A 156 -9.88 22.67 -5.66
N GLY A 157 -9.02 22.26 -6.59
CA GLY A 157 -8.57 20.88 -6.75
C GLY A 157 -7.88 20.33 -5.50
N LEU A 158 -7.03 21.12 -4.82
CA LEU A 158 -6.40 20.73 -3.56
C LEU A 158 -7.45 20.42 -2.49
N SER A 159 -8.51 21.23 -2.36
CA SER A 159 -9.60 20.92 -1.43
C SER A 159 -10.29 19.58 -1.74
N TRP A 160 -10.44 19.22 -3.03
CA TRP A 160 -10.98 17.91 -3.40
C TRP A 160 -10.05 16.76 -3.00
N ILE A 161 -8.74 16.93 -3.14
CA ILE A 161 -7.74 15.95 -2.75
C ILE A 161 -7.75 15.75 -1.23
N ILE A 162 -7.72 16.84 -0.45
CA ILE A 162 -7.74 16.78 1.02
C ILE A 162 -9.02 16.13 1.53
N ASN A 163 -10.19 16.52 1.01
CA ASN A 163 -11.46 15.89 1.38
C ASN A 163 -11.49 14.38 1.05
N PHE A 164 -10.87 13.99 -0.07
CA PHE A 164 -10.73 12.58 -0.42
C PHE A 164 -9.81 11.85 0.56
N MET A 165 -8.65 12.44 0.89
CA MET A 165 -7.71 11.85 1.84
C MET A 165 -8.33 11.66 3.23
N GLU A 166 -9.03 12.67 3.76
CA GLU A 166 -9.71 12.58 5.07
C GLU A 166 -10.76 11.45 5.05
N ARG A 167 -11.58 11.38 3.99
CA ARG A 167 -12.61 10.34 3.85
C ARG A 167 -12.02 8.94 3.77
N TRP A 168 -10.84 8.78 3.16
CA TRP A 168 -10.23 7.49 2.86
C TRP A 168 -8.99 7.19 3.69
N MET A 169 -8.73 7.94 4.77
CA MET A 169 -7.51 7.83 5.58
C MET A 169 -7.23 6.41 6.07
N ARG A 170 -8.27 5.66 6.44
CA ARG A 170 -8.13 4.24 6.82
C ARG A 170 -7.61 3.37 5.67
N GLU A 171 -8.10 3.58 4.45
CA GLU A 171 -7.65 2.80 3.28
C GLU A 171 -6.20 3.15 2.91
N TYR A 172 -5.80 4.42 3.05
CA TYR A 172 -4.39 4.82 2.91
C TYR A 172 -3.51 4.09 3.92
N TRP A 173 -3.89 4.12 5.20
CA TRP A 173 -3.13 3.48 6.27
C TRP A 173 -3.01 1.97 6.07
N GLU A 174 -4.11 1.27 5.77
CA GLU A 174 -4.10 -0.19 5.56
C GLU A 174 -3.32 -0.63 4.31
N ARG A 175 -3.10 0.26 3.34
CA ARG A 175 -2.26 -0.01 2.14
C ARG A 175 -0.78 0.16 2.41
N GLY A 176 -0.40 1.07 3.31
CA GLY A 176 0.98 1.19 3.82
C GLY A 176 1.35 0.09 4.83
N HIS A 177 0.34 -0.46 5.51
CA HIS A 177 0.46 -1.48 6.55
C HIS A 177 -0.28 -2.76 6.18
N TRP A 178 -0.02 -3.29 4.99
CA TRP A 178 -0.82 -4.37 4.44
C TRP A 178 -0.58 -5.68 5.18
N VAL A 179 -1.53 -6.09 6.02
CA VAL A 179 -1.48 -7.40 6.68
C VAL A 179 -2.11 -8.48 5.79
N THR A 180 -1.40 -9.57 5.53
CA THR A 180 -1.94 -10.73 4.82
C THR A 180 -2.89 -11.50 5.74
N MET A 181 -4.19 -11.33 5.53
CA MET A 181 -5.22 -11.99 6.33
C MET A 181 -5.47 -13.43 5.85
N THR A 182 -5.64 -14.34 6.80
CA THR A 182 -6.06 -15.71 6.51
C THR A 182 -7.42 -15.71 5.79
N ILE A 183 -7.53 -16.48 4.70
CA ILE A 183 -8.79 -16.59 3.94
C ILE A 183 -9.88 -17.13 4.87
N VAL A 184 -11.07 -16.51 4.82
CA VAL A 184 -12.23 -16.80 5.69
C VAL A 184 -12.51 -18.29 5.90
N PHE A 185 -12.33 -19.09 4.85
CA PHE A 185 -12.53 -20.55 4.89
C PHE A 185 -11.68 -21.26 5.95
N TYR A 186 -10.51 -20.72 6.27
CA TYR A 186 -9.56 -21.32 7.21
C TYR A 186 -9.79 -20.89 8.66
N PHE A 187 -10.49 -19.79 8.93
CA PHE A 187 -10.86 -19.43 10.31
C PHE A 187 -11.69 -20.51 10.99
N ARG A 188 -12.58 -21.17 10.21
CA ARG A 188 -13.38 -22.30 10.72
C ARG A 188 -12.56 -23.53 11.09
N GLN A 189 -11.26 -23.55 10.77
CA GLN A 189 -10.29 -24.59 11.12
C GLN A 189 -9.24 -24.07 12.13
N ASP A 190 -9.27 -22.79 12.51
CA ASP A 190 -8.31 -22.18 13.43
C ASP A 190 -8.84 -22.26 14.88
N PRO A 191 -8.19 -23.02 15.78
CA PRO A 191 -8.61 -23.12 17.17
C PRO A 191 -8.71 -21.76 17.87
N ARG A 192 -7.87 -20.79 17.51
CA ARG A 192 -7.88 -19.44 18.09
C ARG A 192 -9.17 -18.71 17.74
N PHE A 193 -9.62 -18.83 16.49
CA PHE A 193 -10.89 -18.25 16.03
C PHE A 193 -12.10 -18.95 16.64
N LEU A 194 -12.08 -20.28 16.72
CA LEU A 194 -13.16 -21.06 17.31
C LEU A 194 -13.32 -20.82 18.83
N ALA A 195 -12.24 -20.43 19.51
CA ALA A 195 -12.26 -20.05 20.91
C ALA A 195 -12.88 -18.66 21.17
N LEU A 196 -13.09 -17.84 20.13
CA LEU A 196 -13.69 -16.51 20.26
C LEU A 196 -15.20 -16.58 20.48
N THR A 197 -15.75 -15.53 21.11
CA THR A 197 -17.20 -15.32 21.18
C THR A 197 -17.80 -15.12 19.79
N GLU A 198 -19.08 -15.44 19.61
CA GLU A 198 -19.79 -15.24 18.34
C GLU A 198 -19.68 -13.78 17.83
N LYS A 199 -19.71 -12.81 18.75
CA LYS A 199 -19.52 -11.39 18.44
C LYS A 199 -18.15 -11.15 17.80
N ARG A 200 -17.06 -11.61 18.43
CA ARG A 200 -15.69 -11.44 17.91
C ARG A 200 -15.49 -12.19 16.60
N GLN A 201 -16.04 -13.39 16.45
CA GLN A 201 -16.00 -14.14 15.18
C GLN A 201 -16.64 -13.35 14.04
N LYS A 202 -17.78 -12.69 14.32
CA LYS A 202 -18.47 -11.83 13.34
C LYS A 202 -17.65 -10.59 12.99
N GLU A 203 -17.00 -9.95 13.95
CA GLU A 203 -16.10 -8.82 13.70
C GLU A 203 -14.94 -9.20 12.78
N VAL A 204 -14.26 -10.32 13.03
CA VAL A 204 -13.17 -10.82 12.18
C VAL A 204 -13.65 -11.12 10.76
N LEU A 205 -14.84 -11.72 10.61
CA LEU A 205 -15.42 -11.98 9.30
C LEU A 205 -15.80 -10.68 8.57
N ASN A 206 -16.36 -9.72 9.30
CA ASN A 206 -16.72 -8.41 8.76
C ASN A 206 -15.50 -7.63 8.31
N LEU A 207 -14.38 -7.71 9.04
CA LEU A 207 -13.13 -7.02 8.69
C LEU A 207 -12.67 -7.36 7.27
N PHE A 208 -12.68 -8.64 6.89
CA PHE A 208 -12.27 -9.04 5.53
C PHE A 208 -13.21 -8.47 4.45
N ASN A 209 -14.52 -8.54 4.69
CA ASN A 209 -15.52 -8.05 3.74
C ASN A 209 -15.50 -6.52 3.63
N ASP A 210 -15.37 -5.83 4.75
CA ASP A 210 -15.20 -4.38 4.86
C ASP A 210 -13.99 -3.93 4.05
N ARG A 211 -12.80 -4.50 4.31
CA ARG A 211 -11.58 -4.17 3.57
C ARG A 211 -11.72 -4.36 2.07
N LYS A 212 -12.33 -5.47 1.63
CA LYS A 212 -12.58 -5.74 0.20
C LYS A 212 -13.53 -4.71 -0.43
N ALA A 213 -14.63 -4.41 0.23
CA ALA A 213 -15.62 -3.45 -0.24
C ALA A 213 -15.04 -2.03 -0.27
N ARG A 214 -14.37 -1.62 0.80
CA ARG A 214 -13.68 -0.32 0.92
C ARG A 214 -12.63 -0.16 -0.18
N SER A 215 -11.79 -1.17 -0.40
CA SER A 215 -10.75 -1.10 -1.44
C SER A 215 -11.32 -0.93 -2.85
N THR A 216 -12.42 -1.62 -3.15
CA THR A 216 -13.13 -1.48 -4.44
C THR A 216 -13.71 -0.07 -4.61
N ALA A 217 -14.38 0.44 -3.58
CA ALA A 217 -14.98 1.76 -3.60
C ALA A 217 -13.90 2.86 -3.69
N PHE A 218 -12.79 2.72 -2.95
CA PHE A 218 -11.64 3.61 -3.00
C PHE A 218 -11.08 3.74 -4.40
N ASN A 219 -10.78 2.62 -5.07
CA ASN A 219 -10.18 2.63 -6.41
C ASN A 219 -11.08 3.37 -7.40
N LYS A 220 -12.39 3.08 -7.37
CA LYS A 220 -13.38 3.76 -8.21
C LYS A 220 -13.42 5.26 -7.95
N THR A 221 -13.55 5.67 -6.69
CA THR A 221 -13.64 7.10 -6.34
C THR A 221 -12.32 7.83 -6.60
N LYS A 222 -11.17 7.17 -6.44
CA LYS A 222 -9.85 7.70 -6.80
C LYS A 222 -9.77 7.99 -8.29
N GLU A 223 -10.16 7.04 -9.14
CA GLU A 223 -10.19 7.23 -10.59
C GLU A 223 -11.08 8.42 -10.99
N GLU A 224 -12.26 8.54 -10.37
CA GLU A 224 -13.15 9.68 -10.60
C GLU A 224 -12.53 11.01 -10.16
N LEU A 225 -11.84 11.05 -9.02
CA LEU A 225 -11.11 12.23 -8.55
C LEU A 225 -10.02 12.64 -9.55
N ILE A 226 -9.16 11.71 -9.95
CA ILE A 226 -8.08 11.97 -10.93
C ILE A 226 -8.67 12.49 -12.25
N CYS A 227 -9.77 11.90 -12.73
CA CYS A 227 -10.46 12.35 -13.94
C CYS A 227 -11.02 13.77 -13.82
N LYS A 228 -11.48 14.18 -12.63
CA LYS A 228 -11.93 15.56 -12.36
C LYS A 228 -10.75 16.52 -12.31
N LEU A 229 -9.67 16.16 -11.61
CA LEU A 229 -8.48 16.98 -11.47
C LEU A 229 -7.82 17.28 -12.82
N ARG A 230 -7.68 16.28 -13.69
CA ARG A 230 -7.12 16.44 -15.05
C ARG A 230 -7.86 17.42 -15.95
N LYS A 231 -9.09 17.81 -15.59
CA LYS A 231 -9.88 18.79 -16.34
C LYS A 231 -9.70 20.22 -15.83
N LEU A 232 -9.05 20.40 -14.68
CA LEU A 232 -8.82 21.71 -14.09
C LEU A 232 -7.74 22.45 -14.87
N HIS A 233 -7.96 23.74 -15.09
CA HIS A 233 -6.94 24.59 -15.69
C HIS A 233 -5.74 24.70 -14.74
N GLY A 234 -4.55 24.35 -15.23
CA GLY A 234 -3.31 24.37 -14.43
C GLY A 234 -3.00 23.09 -13.68
N TYR A 235 -3.75 21.99 -13.91
CA TYR A 235 -3.39 20.68 -13.38
C TYR A 235 -2.05 20.21 -13.95
N ASP A 236 -1.21 19.68 -13.06
CA ASP A 236 0.05 19.02 -13.38
C ASP A 236 0.14 17.74 -12.53
N ASP A 237 0.60 16.64 -13.13
CA ASP A 237 0.82 15.38 -12.40
C ASP A 237 1.95 15.51 -11.37
N GLU A 238 2.85 16.50 -11.53
CA GLU A 238 3.90 16.80 -10.54
C GLU A 238 3.34 17.18 -9.15
N ILE A 239 2.08 17.59 -9.05
CA ILE A 239 1.44 17.90 -7.77
C ILE A 239 1.46 16.70 -6.81
N TRP A 240 1.52 15.46 -7.32
CA TRP A 240 1.54 14.24 -6.49
C TRP A 240 2.88 13.95 -5.82
N PHE A 241 3.92 14.75 -6.11
CA PHE A 241 5.14 14.76 -5.32
C PHE A 241 5.02 15.62 -4.06
N GLU A 242 3.95 16.41 -3.92
CA GLU A 242 3.75 17.20 -2.70
C GLU A 242 3.62 16.31 -1.48
N ALA A 243 4.42 16.62 -0.45
CA ALA A 243 4.43 15.83 0.76
C ALA A 243 3.05 15.85 1.45
N GLY A 244 2.32 16.96 1.42
CA GLY A 244 1.00 16.99 2.03
C GLY A 244 -0.10 16.24 1.26
N LEU A 245 0.20 15.64 0.09
CA LEU A 245 -0.78 14.93 -0.74
C LEU A 245 -0.43 13.44 -0.80
N TRP A 246 -1.28 12.61 -0.19
CA TRP A 246 -1.01 11.18 -0.09
C TRP A 246 -1.24 10.44 -1.42
N VAL A 247 -0.26 9.64 -1.80
CA VAL A 247 -0.37 8.65 -2.88
C VAL A 247 -0.53 7.25 -2.30
N VAL A 248 -0.95 6.29 -3.14
CA VAL A 248 -1.06 4.88 -2.74
C VAL A 248 -0.03 4.05 -3.50
N PRO A 249 0.53 3.00 -2.87
CA PRO A 249 1.43 2.11 -3.58
C PRO A 249 0.66 1.31 -4.64
N GLU A 250 1.34 0.98 -5.74
CA GLU A 250 0.80 0.14 -6.80
C GLU A 250 0.51 -1.27 -6.28
N ASN A 251 1.42 -1.80 -5.47
CA ASN A 251 1.23 -3.04 -4.73
C ASN A 251 1.21 -2.75 -3.22
N PRO A 252 0.29 -3.33 -2.44
CA PRO A 252 0.25 -3.08 -1.00
C PRO A 252 1.60 -3.33 -0.32
N CYS A 253 1.94 -2.51 0.66
CA CYS A 253 3.19 -2.66 1.40
C CYS A 253 3.00 -3.72 2.49
N ASP A 254 3.38 -4.97 2.22
CA ASP A 254 3.20 -6.08 3.15
C ASP A 254 3.89 -5.81 4.50
N TRP A 255 3.13 -5.90 5.60
CA TRP A 255 3.65 -5.84 6.97
C TRP A 255 3.97 -7.26 7.46
N ILE A 256 5.26 -7.55 7.59
CA ILE A 256 5.73 -8.85 8.06
C ILE A 256 5.68 -8.89 9.59
N TRP A 257 4.77 -9.68 10.13
CA TRP A 257 4.62 -9.80 11.58
C TRP A 257 5.81 -10.57 12.18
N ARG A 258 6.36 -10.02 13.28
CA ARG A 258 7.32 -10.74 14.12
C ARG A 258 6.72 -12.03 14.67
N HIS A 259 7.60 -12.93 15.09
CA HIS A 259 7.18 -14.20 15.67
C HIS A 259 6.47 -13.97 17.02
N PRO A 260 5.26 -14.54 17.26
CA PRO A 260 4.49 -14.32 18.49
C PRO A 260 5.24 -14.63 19.80
N ALA A 261 6.18 -15.58 19.77
CA ALA A 261 7.03 -15.91 20.93
C ALA A 261 7.94 -14.76 21.40
N GLN A 262 8.12 -13.68 20.61
CA GLN A 262 8.84 -12.48 21.05
C GLN A 262 8.02 -11.65 22.05
N GLN A 263 6.70 -11.87 22.14
CA GLN A 263 5.80 -11.18 23.09
C GLN A 263 5.84 -9.64 22.98
N ILE A 264 6.11 -9.12 21.79
CA ILE A 264 6.06 -7.68 21.49
C ILE A 264 4.62 -7.34 21.08
N SER A 265 4.04 -6.28 21.65
CA SER A 265 2.69 -5.85 21.30
C SER A 265 2.58 -5.47 19.83
N LEU A 266 1.39 -5.57 19.23
CA LEU A 266 1.21 -5.13 17.84
C LEU A 266 1.41 -3.62 17.66
N GLN A 267 1.13 -2.82 18.69
CA GLN A 267 1.39 -1.37 18.69
C GLN A 267 2.89 -1.08 18.61
N ASP A 268 3.71 -1.69 19.48
CA ASP A 268 5.17 -1.51 19.44
C ASP A 268 5.76 -2.00 18.10
N ARG A 269 5.20 -3.08 17.56
CA ARG A 269 5.59 -3.60 16.22
C ARG A 269 5.24 -2.63 15.09
N LEU A 270 4.14 -1.90 15.20
CA LEU A 270 3.74 -0.88 14.23
C LEU A 270 4.70 0.31 14.28
N GLU A 271 4.97 0.82 15.49
CA GLU A 271 5.89 1.95 15.70
C GLU A 271 7.30 1.62 15.21
N GLU A 272 7.80 0.42 15.51
CA GLU A 272 9.08 -0.05 15.00
C GLU A 272 9.09 -0.15 13.46
N LEU A 273 8.01 -0.66 12.86
CA LEU A 273 7.89 -0.76 11.40
C LEU A 273 7.98 0.62 10.74
N ASP A 274 7.27 1.61 11.27
CA ASP A 274 7.30 2.98 10.75
C ASP A 274 8.70 3.63 10.90
N ILE A 275 9.45 3.29 11.95
CA ILE A 275 10.84 3.73 12.13
C ILE A 275 11.78 3.06 11.12
N LEU A 276 11.65 1.74 10.94
CA LEU A 276 12.52 0.96 10.06
C LEU A 276 12.23 1.22 8.58
N GLU A 277 10.98 1.50 8.24
CA GLU A 277 10.51 1.67 6.87
C GLU A 277 9.64 2.93 6.71
N PRO A 278 10.20 4.13 6.92
CA PRO A 278 9.45 5.39 6.83
C PRO A 278 8.84 5.63 5.43
N ALA A 279 9.37 4.94 4.41
CA ALA A 279 8.82 4.88 3.07
C ALA A 279 7.36 4.34 3.00
N ARG A 280 6.91 3.54 3.98
CA ARG A 280 5.55 2.95 4.01
C ARG A 280 4.46 3.98 4.19
N THR A 281 4.69 4.89 5.11
CA THR A 281 3.78 5.98 5.46
C THR A 281 4.08 7.23 4.66
N GLN A 282 5.15 7.23 3.86
CA GLN A 282 5.62 8.35 3.05
C GLN A 282 5.61 9.65 3.86
N TRP A 283 4.63 10.51 3.56
CA TRP A 283 4.50 11.87 4.07
C TRP A 283 3.49 12.00 5.20
N ALA A 284 2.84 10.90 5.55
CA ALA A 284 1.86 10.87 6.62
C ALA A 284 2.52 11.02 8.00
N THR A 285 3.83 10.74 8.10
CA THR A 285 4.65 10.90 9.29
C THR A 285 5.91 11.71 8.94
N ARG A 286 5.82 13.03 9.03
CA ARG A 286 6.97 13.91 8.72
C ARG A 286 8.07 13.76 9.76
N SER A 287 9.09 12.95 9.48
CA SER A 287 10.29 12.84 10.34
C SER A 287 11.41 13.79 9.90
N SER A 288 11.57 14.03 8.59
CA SER A 288 12.53 14.99 8.04
C SER A 288 12.16 15.42 6.61
N ASP A 289 12.74 16.52 6.14
CA ASP A 289 12.58 16.93 4.73
C ASP A 289 13.34 16.00 3.76
N THR A 290 14.39 15.35 4.23
CA THR A 290 15.27 14.50 3.41
C THR A 290 14.50 13.39 2.70
N CYS A 291 13.57 12.74 3.41
CA CYS A 291 12.83 11.58 2.90
C CYS A 291 12.01 11.89 1.63
N PHE A 292 11.43 13.08 1.49
CA PHE A 292 10.71 13.43 0.25
C PHE A 292 11.60 13.97 -0.84
N LEU A 293 12.72 14.61 -0.48
CA LEU A 293 13.67 15.10 -1.48
C LEU A 293 14.29 13.94 -2.24
N GLU A 294 14.56 12.80 -1.59
CA GLU A 294 15.15 11.63 -2.25
C GLU A 294 14.30 11.07 -3.40
N VAL A 295 12.97 11.20 -3.34
CA VAL A 295 12.05 10.67 -4.35
C VAL A 295 11.51 11.72 -5.32
N ALA A 296 11.66 13.01 -4.99
CA ALA A 296 11.22 14.09 -5.84
C ALA A 296 12.15 14.26 -7.07
N PRO A 297 11.61 14.58 -8.26
CA PRO A 297 12.39 14.98 -9.44
C PRO A 297 13.38 16.12 -9.11
N SER A 298 14.52 16.15 -9.81
CA SER A 298 15.55 17.18 -9.63
C SER A 298 14.99 18.60 -9.66
N ASP A 299 14.10 18.84 -10.62
CA ASP A 299 13.57 20.16 -10.90
C ASP A 299 12.64 20.63 -9.76
N LEU A 300 11.94 19.72 -9.08
CA LEU A 300 11.15 20.03 -7.90
C LEU A 300 12.04 20.24 -6.66
N ARG A 301 13.11 19.47 -6.50
CA ARG A 301 14.07 19.68 -5.39
C ARG A 301 14.69 21.08 -5.41
N ASP A 302 14.93 21.63 -6.60
CA ASP A 302 15.46 22.99 -6.75
C ASP A 302 14.42 24.08 -6.45
N GLN A 303 13.14 23.70 -6.30
CA GLN A 303 11.99 24.59 -6.04
C GLN A 303 11.44 24.49 -4.61
N VAL A 304 12.16 23.82 -3.71
CA VAL A 304 11.73 23.65 -2.32
C VAL A 304 11.48 24.99 -1.65
N LEU A 305 10.27 25.16 -1.12
CA LEU A 305 9.87 26.34 -0.36
C LEU A 305 10.64 26.42 0.96
N THR A 306 11.03 27.64 1.32
CA THR A 306 11.60 27.96 2.63
C THR A 306 10.58 27.76 3.75
N LYS A 307 11.05 27.62 5.01
CA LYS A 307 10.16 27.49 6.17
C LYS A 307 9.11 28.62 6.27
N HIS A 308 9.50 29.84 5.89
CA HIS A 308 8.59 30.99 5.89
C HIS A 308 7.53 30.86 4.80
N GLU A 309 7.93 30.53 3.57
CA GLU A 309 6.97 30.33 2.46
C GLU A 309 6.00 29.18 2.78
N ARG A 310 6.48 28.07 3.34
CA ARG A 310 5.59 26.95 3.71
C ARG A 310 4.53 27.35 4.73
N ALA A 311 4.86 28.23 5.67
CA ALA A 311 3.89 28.76 6.64
C ALA A 311 2.75 29.56 5.96
N GLU A 312 3.02 30.19 4.82
CA GLU A 312 2.03 30.88 3.99
C GLU A 312 1.29 29.94 3.01
N ASN A 313 1.74 28.69 2.88
CA ASN A 313 1.24 27.71 1.92
C ASN A 313 0.62 26.49 2.60
N ARG A 314 -0.18 26.70 3.66
CA ARG A 314 -0.94 25.63 4.33
C ARG A 314 -2.02 25.06 3.42
N LEU A 315 -2.10 23.74 3.35
CA LEU A 315 -3.14 23.03 2.61
C LEU A 315 -4.53 23.40 3.13
N PRO A 316 -5.57 23.34 2.28
CA PRO A 316 -6.92 23.66 2.72
C PRO A 316 -7.36 22.70 3.83
N GLU A 317 -8.10 23.21 4.80
CA GLU A 317 -8.79 22.34 5.76
C GLU A 317 -9.89 21.53 5.06
N PRO A 318 -10.16 20.30 5.51
CA PRO A 318 -11.29 19.55 4.99
C PRO A 318 -12.59 20.32 5.18
N THR A 319 -13.46 20.25 4.17
CA THR A 319 -14.80 20.81 4.28
C THR A 319 -15.61 19.91 5.22
N PRO A 320 -16.28 20.46 6.25
CA PRO A 320 -17.13 19.65 7.12
C PRO A 320 -18.12 18.84 6.28
N ALA A 321 -18.12 17.52 6.47
CA ALA A 321 -19.06 16.65 5.82
C ALA A 321 -20.49 17.11 6.15
N SER A 322 -21.37 17.26 5.16
CA SER A 322 -22.78 17.51 5.43
C SER A 322 -23.33 16.33 6.25
N ALA A 323 -24.31 16.59 7.14
CA ALA A 323 -24.86 15.59 8.07
C ALA A 323 -25.32 14.26 7.44
N SER A 324 -25.50 14.21 6.11
CA SER A 324 -25.79 13.02 5.32
C SER A 324 -24.62 12.03 5.14
N ASP A 325 -23.37 12.49 5.24
CA ASP A 325 -22.16 11.67 5.00
C ASP A 325 -21.64 10.98 6.26
N VAL A 326 -22.12 11.39 7.45
CA VAL A 326 -21.72 10.82 8.75
C VAL A 326 -22.29 9.41 8.95
N ALA A 327 -23.36 9.05 8.25
CA ALA A 327 -24.01 7.74 8.36
C ALA A 327 -23.20 6.56 7.76
N CYS A 328 -22.04 6.84 7.13
CA CYS A 328 -21.16 5.85 6.51
C CYS A 328 -19.75 5.81 7.13
N ARG A 329 -19.50 6.53 8.25
CA ARG A 329 -18.23 6.47 8.97
C ARG A 329 -18.18 5.29 9.94
#